data_AF-A0A937T3Q0-F1
#
_entry.id   AF-A0A937T3Q0-F1
#
_cell.length_a   1.000
_cell.length_b   1.000
_cell.length_c   1.000
_cell.angle_alpha   90.00
_cell.angle_beta   90.00
_cell.angle_gamma   90.00
#
_symmetry.space_group_name_H-M   'P 1'
#
loop_
_entity.id
_entity.type
_entity.pdbx_description
1 polymer ?
#
loop_
_entity_poly.entity_id
_entity_poly.type
_entity_poly.pdbx_seq_one_letter_code
_entity_poly.pdbx_strand_id
1 'polypeptide(L)' 'MTSIGRTFQLTREMPRRVLGFPQLRFMGSKFRLLLWIYDVLTEFEFDTVLDAFSGSGCVSYLLRLRCFLP' A
#
# COMPACT_ATOMS: atom_id res chain seq x y z
N MET A 1 -14.84 8.51 22.28
CA MET A 1 -13.73 9.47 22.30
C MET A 1 -12.53 8.83 21.60
N THR A 2 -12.49 8.86 20.27
CA THR A 2 -11.27 8.51 19.54
C THR A 2 -11.14 9.54 18.44
N SER A 3 -10.20 10.47 18.64
CA SER A 3 -9.90 11.57 17.71
C SER A 3 -9.52 10.98 16.34
N ILE A 4 -10.39 11.16 15.35
CA ILE A 4 -10.16 10.78 13.94
C ILE A 4 -9.26 11.80 13.20
N GLY A 5 -8.78 12.84 13.90
CA GLY A 5 -7.86 13.82 13.35
C GLY A 5 -6.40 13.51 13.66
N ARG A 6 -5.83 12.40 13.16
CA ARG A 6 -4.37 12.32 13.05
C ARG A 6 -3.97 12.97 11.73
N THR A 7 -3.24 14.07 11.80
CA THR A 7 -2.53 14.64 10.65
C THR A 7 -1.68 13.53 10.03
N PHE A 8 -1.99 13.16 8.79
CA PHE A 8 -1.34 12.08 8.07
C PHE A 8 0.15 12.42 7.87
N GLN A 9 1.03 11.81 8.66
CA GLN A 9 2.47 12.01 8.54
C GLN A 9 2.98 11.09 7.42
N LEU A 10 3.24 11.67 6.23
CA LEU A 10 3.88 11.03 5.07
C LEU A 10 5.36 10.65 5.32
N THR A 11 5.73 10.32 6.55
CA THR A 11 7.13 10.21 7.00
C THR A 11 7.73 8.82 6.78
N ARG A 12 6.94 7.80 6.45
CA ARG A 12 7.45 6.45 6.22
C ARG A 12 8.04 6.29 4.82
N GLU A 13 9.21 5.67 4.73
CA GLU A 13 9.78 5.28 3.43
C GLU A 13 9.09 4.02 2.90
N MET A 14 8.76 4.04 1.60
CA MET A 14 8.23 2.86 0.92
C MET A 14 9.32 1.79 0.72
N PRO A 15 8.99 0.49 0.81
CA PRO A 15 9.94 -0.57 0.47
C PRO A 15 10.45 -0.38 -0.96
N ARG A 16 11.78 -0.32 -1.15
CA ARG A 16 12.40 -0.04 -2.47
C ARG A 16 11.91 -0.95 -3.59
N ARG A 17 11.53 -2.20 -3.27
CA ARG A 17 10.99 -3.17 -4.25
C ARG A 17 9.65 -2.73 -4.87
N VAL A 18 8.86 -1.91 -4.18
CA VAL A 18 7.58 -1.37 -4.71
C VAL A 18 7.83 -0.38 -5.84
N LEU A 19 8.93 0.38 -5.78
CA LEU A 19 9.34 1.31 -6.85
C LEU A 19 9.70 0.57 -8.15
N GLY A 20 10.07 -0.71 -8.06
CA GLY A 20 10.34 -1.56 -9.22
C GLY A 20 9.08 -2.14 -9.87
N PHE A 21 7.88 -1.85 -9.36
CA PHE A 21 6.64 -2.33 -9.96
C PHE A 21 6.44 -1.71 -11.36
N PRO A 22 6.14 -2.51 -12.39
CA PRO A 22 5.96 -1.99 -13.74
C PRO A 22 4.80 -0.99 -13.78
N GLN A 23 5.10 0.23 -14.22
CA GLN A 23 4.07 1.26 -14.40
C GLN A 23 3.27 0.99 -15.67
N LEU A 24 2.20 0.21 -15.53
CA LEU A 24 1.23 -0.04 -16.59
C LEU A 24 0.29 1.16 -16.76
N ARG A 25 -0.05 1.50 -18.01
CA ARG A 25 -1.08 2.51 -18.31
C ARG A 25 -2.48 1.92 -18.08
N PHE A 26 -2.87 1.85 -16.81
CA PHE A 26 -4.21 1.47 -16.36
C PHE A 26 -4.90 2.70 -15.77
N MET A 27 -6.09 3.02 -16.28
CA MET A 27 -6.89 4.13 -15.73
C MET A 27 -7.28 3.84 -14.28
N GLY A 28 -7.12 4.82 -13.40
CA GLY A 28 -7.40 4.63 -11.97
C GLY A 28 -6.33 3.84 -11.21
N SER A 29 -5.11 3.72 -11.75
CA SER A 29 -3.98 3.15 -11.01
C SER A 29 -3.75 3.90 -9.70
N LYS A 30 -3.72 3.15 -8.59
CA LYS A 30 -3.53 3.70 -7.23
C LYS A 30 -2.05 3.94 -6.90
N PHE A 31 -1.16 3.96 -7.91
CA PHE A 31 0.29 4.06 -7.71
C PHE A 31 0.70 5.27 -6.86
N ARG A 32 0.10 6.45 -7.10
CA ARG A 32 0.37 7.66 -6.31
C ARG A 32 -0.09 7.57 -4.86
N LEU A 33 -1.05 6.69 -4.56
CA LEU A 33 -1.59 6.48 -3.22
C LEU A 33 -0.87 5.35 -2.47
N LEU A 34 0.10 4.66 -3.08
CA LEU A 34 0.72 3.49 -2.44
C LEU A 34 1.41 3.82 -1.12
N LEU A 35 2.06 4.99 -1.03
CA LEU A 35 2.67 5.44 0.23
C LEU A 35 1.61 5.66 1.32
N TRP A 36 0.47 6.25 0.93
CA TRP A 36 -0.63 6.47 1.85
C TRP A 36 -1.25 5.14 2.33
N ILE A 37 -1.53 4.24 1.39
CA ILE A 37 -2.05 2.91 1.66
C ILE A 37 -1.08 2.11 2.55
N TYR A 38 0.22 2.17 2.26
CA TYR A 38 1.25 1.48 3.04
C TYR A 38 1.24 1.94 4.50
N ASP A 39 1.27 3.26 4.74
CA ASP A 39 1.30 3.81 6.09
C ASP A 39 0.08 3.38 6.92
N VAL A 40 -1.13 3.51 6.37
CA VAL A 40 -2.36 3.05 7.05
C VAL A 40 -2.29 1.55 7.34
N LEU A 41 -1.87 0.75 6.35
CA LEU A 41 -1.84 -0.69 6.52
C LEU A 41 -0.78 -1.11 7.53
N THR A 42 0.32 -0.37 7.71
CA THR A 42 1.38 -0.72 8.66
C THR A 42 0.90 -0.91 10.11
N GLU A 43 -0.28 -0.39 10.46
CA GLU A 43 -0.91 -0.58 11.77
C GLU A 43 -1.57 -1.97 11.97
N PHE A 44 -1.69 -2.79 10.91
CA PHE A 44 -2.40 -4.07 10.93
C PHE A 44 -1.48 -5.24 10.60
N GLU A 45 -1.46 -6.29 11.41
CA GLU A 45 -0.79 -7.57 11.10
C GLU A 45 -1.74 -8.50 10.32
N PHE A 46 -1.25 -9.12 9.24
CA PHE A 46 -2.03 -10.06 8.44
C PHE A 46 -1.15 -11.04 7.65
N ASP A 47 -1.64 -12.27 7.48
CA ASP A 47 -0.99 -13.32 6.68
C ASP A 47 -1.60 -13.48 5.27
N THR A 48 -2.87 -13.10 5.11
CA THR A 48 -3.59 -13.23 3.84
C THR A 48 -4.41 -11.99 3.56
N VAL A 49 -4.50 -11.62 2.29
CA VAL A 49 -5.22 -10.44 1.82
C VAL A 49 -5.99 -10.79 0.55
N LEU A 50 -7.20 -10.26 0.44
CA LEU A 50 -8.01 -10.30 -0.77
C LEU A 50 -8.06 -8.91 -1.40
N ASP A 51 -7.53 -8.77 -2.61
CA ASP A 51 -7.69 -7.57 -3.44
C ASP A 51 -8.69 -7.87 -4.56
N ALA A 52 -9.98 -7.65 -4.28
CA ALA A 52 -11.07 -7.91 -5.21
C ALA A 52 -11.09 -6.95 -6.41
N PHE A 53 -10.35 -5.83 -6.34
CA PHE A 53 -10.35 -4.76 -7.35
C PHE A 53 -8.92 -4.35 -7.69
N SER A 54 -8.12 -5.34 -8.08
CA SER A 54 -6.67 -5.19 -8.23
C SER A 54 -6.27 -4.27 -9.39
N GLY A 55 -7.04 -4.25 -10.49
CA GLY A 55 -6.77 -3.39 -11.63
C GLY A 55 -5.33 -3.58 -12.16
N SER A 56 -4.47 -2.56 -12.00
CA SER A 56 -3.04 -2.65 -12.36
C SER A 56 -2.23 -3.58 -11.45
N GLY A 57 -2.77 -4.04 -10.32
CA GLY A 57 -2.10 -4.94 -9.38
C GLY A 57 -1.04 -4.28 -8.47
N CYS A 58 -0.86 -2.96 -8.57
CA CYS A 58 0.17 -2.26 -7.80
C CYS A 58 -0.05 -2.33 -6.27
N VAL A 59 -1.31 -2.32 -5.82
CA VAL A 59 -1.68 -2.46 -4.40
C VAL A 59 -1.50 -3.91 -3.94
N SER A 60 -1.93 -4.89 -4.74
CA SER A 60 -1.73 -6.31 -4.43
C SER A 60 -0.24 -6.66 -4.32
N TYR A 61 0.60 -6.07 -5.17
CA TYR A 61 2.05 -6.24 -5.11
C TYR A 61 2.67 -5.63 -3.83
N LEU A 62 2.23 -4.43 -3.43
CA LEU A 62 2.62 -3.82 -2.15
C LEU A 62 2.26 -4.73 -0.97
N LEU A 63 1.02 -5.25 -0.95
CA LEU A 63 0.50 -6.12 0.10
C LEU A 63 1.29 -7.43 0.18
N ARG A 64 1.61 -8.04 -0.97
CA ARG A 64 2.46 -9.22 -1.04
C ARG A 64 3.86 -8.96 -0.48
N LEU A 65 4.49 -7.83 -0.79
CA LEU A 65 5.81 -7.52 -0.25
C LEU A 65 5.80 -7.35 1.27
N ARG A 66 4.71 -6.79 1.82
CA ARG A 66 4.58 -6.56 3.26
C ARG A 66 4.37 -7.85 4.05
N CYS A 67 3.53 -8.76 3.56
CA CYS A 67 3.27 -10.04 4.23
C CYS A 67 4.55 -10.89 4.40
N PHE A 68 5.57 -10.63 3.58
CA PHE A 68 6.87 -11.31 3.63
C PHE A 68 8.01 -10.46 4.24
N LEU A 69 7.70 -9.29 4.82
CA LEU A 69 8.67 -8.48 5.57
C LEU A 69 8.42 -8.69 7.07
N PRO A 70 9.42 -9.13 7.85
CA PRO A 70 9.31 -9.25 9.30
C PRO A 70 9.20 -7.89 9.98
#